data_AF-A0A1F6S4S0-F1
#
_entry.id   AF-A0A1F6S4S0-F1
#
_cell.length_a   1.000
_cell.length_b   1.000
_cell.length_c   1.000
_cell.angle_alpha   90.00
_cell.angle_beta   90.00
_cell.angle_gamma   90.00
#
_symmetry.space_group_name_H-M   'P 1'
#
loop_
_entity.id
_entity.type
_entity.pdbx_description
1 polymer ?
#
loop_
_entity_poly.entity_id
_entity_poly.type
_entity_poly.pdbx_seq_one_letter_code
_entity_poly.pdbx_strand_id
1 'polypeptide(L)'
;MENINSFITLAAANGVPLDTLVLVLILPIIVTMIAFFRQVIGIKAFGIYTPAIITFAFLATNEIKYGITIFVTVILVGTITRYLLKKARLLYLPRVAIMITIVGFSILFLLFIGGTWNRTGLASVSIFPILIMITLVEKFITVQIEKGNRAAIILSLETLFISVIGYYIASWPQLIKMILSYPWMSLLTIPINIFLGKWTGLRLSEYLRFRQIIKPK
;
A
#
# COMPACT_ATOMS: atom_id res chain seq x y z
N MET A 1 -11.75 -18.52 25.29
CA MET A 1 -10.44 -18.57 24.61
C MET A 1 -10.61 -19.53 23.44
N GLU A 2 -10.93 -19.00 22.26
CA GLU A 2 -11.19 -19.79 21.04
C GLU A 2 -9.94 -20.56 20.61
N ASN A 3 -10.12 -21.67 19.89
CA ASN A 3 -9.10 -22.59 19.38
C ASN A 3 -7.99 -21.86 18.60
N ILE A 4 -6.95 -21.38 19.28
CA ILE A 4 -5.71 -20.91 18.67
C ILE A 4 -4.87 -22.15 18.35
N ASN A 5 -4.28 -22.18 17.16
CA ASN A 5 -3.46 -23.30 16.72
C ASN A 5 -2.28 -23.54 17.69
N SER A 6 -1.94 -24.81 17.96
CA SER A 6 -0.83 -25.19 18.84
C SER A 6 0.51 -24.60 18.41
N PHE A 7 0.73 -24.42 17.11
CA PHE A 7 1.91 -23.75 16.57
C PHE A 7 1.99 -22.28 16.98
N ILE A 8 0.87 -21.55 16.91
CA ILE A 8 0.84 -20.13 17.30
C ILE A 8 1.00 -19.98 18.80
N THR A 9 0.35 -20.83 19.59
CA THR A 9 0.51 -20.79 21.06
C THR A 9 1.96 -21.08 21.45
N LEU A 10 2.64 -22.01 20.75
CA LEU A 10 4.05 -22.30 20.96
C LEU A 10 4.93 -21.09 20.57
N ALA A 11 4.69 -20.48 19.41
CA ALA A 11 5.43 -19.31 18.97
C ALA A 11 5.27 -18.12 19.94
N ALA A 12 4.04 -17.87 20.41
CA ALA A 12 3.74 -16.86 21.41
C ALA A 12 4.41 -17.15 22.76
N ALA A 13 4.41 -18.42 23.20
CA ALA A 13 5.09 -18.84 24.42
C ALA A 13 6.62 -18.65 24.35
N ASN A 14 7.21 -18.70 23.15
CA ASN A 14 8.63 -18.42 22.91
C ASN A 14 8.92 -16.92 22.73
N GLY A 15 7.98 -16.02 23.05
CA GLY A 15 8.19 -14.58 23.07
C GLY A 15 7.94 -13.86 21.74
N VAL A 16 7.37 -14.54 20.73
CA VAL A 16 7.00 -13.88 19.46
C VAL A 16 5.69 -13.10 19.66
N PRO A 17 5.65 -11.78 19.35
CA PRO A 17 4.41 -11.01 19.45
C PRO A 17 3.34 -11.56 18.52
N LEU A 18 2.09 -11.68 19.02
CA LEU A 18 0.95 -12.15 18.22
C LEU A 18 0.72 -11.28 16.98
N ASP A 19 0.89 -9.97 17.09
CA ASP A 19 0.74 -9.04 15.97
C ASP A 19 1.72 -9.36 14.84
N THR A 20 2.96 -9.72 15.16
CA THR A 20 3.96 -10.15 14.17
C THR A 20 3.51 -11.41 13.44
N LEU A 21 2.99 -12.41 14.17
CA LEU A 21 2.48 -13.65 13.56
C LEU A 21 1.29 -13.37 12.64
N VAL A 22 0.36 -12.53 13.07
CA VAL A 22 -0.80 -12.10 12.27
C VAL A 22 -0.34 -11.41 10.99
N LEU A 23 0.56 -10.43 11.08
CA LEU A 23 1.05 -9.68 9.93
C LEU A 23 1.76 -10.57 8.90
N VAL A 24 2.59 -11.51 9.38
CA VAL A 24 3.30 -12.48 8.51
C VAL A 24 2.31 -13.40 7.80
N LEU A 25 1.29 -13.91 8.49
CA LEU A 25 0.30 -14.81 7.90
C LEU A 25 -0.71 -14.10 6.99
N ILE A 26 -0.98 -12.82 7.23
CA ILE A 26 -1.85 -11.98 6.39
C ILE A 26 -1.15 -11.53 5.10
N LEU A 27 0.17 -11.36 5.11
CA LEU A 27 0.93 -10.87 3.95
C LEU A 27 0.66 -11.63 2.65
N PRO A 28 0.69 -12.98 2.61
CA PRO A 28 0.37 -13.71 1.38
C PRO A 28 -1.06 -13.45 0.89
N ILE A 29 -2.02 -13.27 1.80
CA ILE A 29 -3.42 -13.00 1.47
C ILE A 29 -3.55 -11.61 0.83
N ILE A 30 -2.89 -10.61 1.40
CA ILE A 30 -2.90 -9.24 0.86
C ILE A 30 -2.21 -9.19 -0.51
N VAL A 31 -1.06 -9.84 -0.67
CA VAL A 31 -0.35 -9.89 -1.95
C VAL A 31 -1.19 -10.60 -3.02
N THR A 32 -1.88 -11.67 -2.67
CA THR A 32 -2.80 -12.40 -3.58
C THR A 32 -3.99 -11.55 -3.98
N MET A 33 -4.57 -10.82 -3.03
CA MET A 33 -5.64 -9.87 -3.30
C MET A 33 -5.17 -8.78 -4.28
N ILE A 34 -3.98 -8.21 -4.06
CA ILE A 34 -3.41 -7.21 -4.98
C ILE A 34 -3.19 -7.81 -6.38
N ALA A 35 -2.69 -9.05 -6.47
CA ALA A 35 -2.53 -9.76 -7.73
C ALA A 35 -3.88 -9.97 -8.43
N PHE A 36 -4.93 -10.31 -7.69
CA PHE A 36 -6.30 -10.42 -8.19
C PHE A 36 -6.81 -9.09 -8.76
N PHE A 37 -6.69 -7.98 -8.03
CA PHE A 37 -7.08 -6.65 -8.53
C PHE A 37 -6.33 -6.27 -9.82
N ARG A 38 -5.05 -6.64 -9.91
CA ARG A 38 -4.24 -6.33 -11.09
C ARG A 38 -4.57 -7.23 -12.28
N GLN A 39 -4.80 -8.52 -12.07
CA GLN A 39 -4.98 -9.48 -13.16
C GLN A 39 -6.43 -9.59 -13.62
N VAL A 40 -7.39 -9.58 -12.68
CA VAL A 40 -8.80 -9.78 -12.99
C VAL A 40 -9.49 -8.45 -13.26
N ILE A 41 -9.29 -7.46 -12.39
CA ILE A 41 -9.94 -6.14 -12.54
C ILE A 41 -9.16 -5.26 -13.53
N GLY A 42 -7.82 -5.28 -13.44
CA GLY A 42 -6.93 -4.51 -14.30
C GLY A 42 -6.53 -3.14 -13.76
N ILE A 43 -6.62 -2.95 -12.44
CA ILE A 43 -6.13 -1.74 -11.77
C ILE A 43 -4.60 -1.69 -11.86
N LYS A 44 -4.04 -0.53 -12.23
CA LYS A 44 -2.60 -0.34 -12.44
C LYS A 44 -1.99 0.36 -11.23
N ALA A 45 -1.82 -0.33 -10.11
CA ALA A 45 -1.05 0.23 -8.99
C ALA A 45 0.48 0.26 -9.27
N PHE A 46 1.24 0.85 -8.35
CA PHE A 46 2.71 0.83 -8.33
C PHE A 46 3.29 -0.58 -8.08
N GLY A 47 3.09 -1.48 -9.03
CA GLY A 47 3.42 -2.89 -8.85
C GLY A 47 2.59 -3.54 -7.74
N ILE A 48 3.07 -4.67 -7.24
CA ILE A 48 2.41 -5.44 -6.16
C ILE A 48 2.96 -5.03 -4.79
N TYR A 49 4.27 -4.75 -4.74
CA TYR A 49 4.99 -4.42 -3.51
C TYR A 49 4.51 -3.14 -2.85
N THR A 50 4.42 -2.05 -3.61
CA THR A 50 4.09 -0.73 -3.06
C THR A 50 2.72 -0.69 -2.37
N PRO A 51 1.60 -1.12 -3.00
CA PRO A 51 0.32 -1.17 -2.28
C PRO A 51 0.32 -2.12 -1.07
N ALA A 52 1.10 -3.21 -1.11
CA ALA A 52 1.24 -4.11 0.04
C ALA A 52 1.90 -3.41 1.24
N ILE A 53 3.02 -2.73 1.04
CA ILE A 53 3.70 -2.04 2.13
C ILE A 53 2.90 -0.84 2.63
N ILE A 54 2.21 -0.10 1.75
CA ILE A 54 1.30 0.98 2.16
C ILE A 54 0.16 0.41 3.02
N THR A 55 -0.39 -0.76 2.67
CA THR A 55 -1.39 -1.46 3.49
C THR A 55 -0.85 -1.71 4.90
N PHE A 56 0.36 -2.24 5.01
CA PHE A 56 1.00 -2.50 6.31
C PHE A 56 1.34 -1.22 7.07
N ALA A 57 1.74 -0.15 6.38
CA ALA A 57 1.93 1.14 6.99
C ALA A 57 0.62 1.72 7.53
N PHE A 58 -0.52 1.51 6.85
CA PHE A 58 -1.83 1.89 7.38
C PHE A 58 -2.24 1.06 8.60
N LEU A 59 -1.90 -0.23 8.64
CA LEU A 59 -2.16 -1.06 9.83
C LEU A 59 -1.33 -0.62 11.05
N ALA A 60 -0.08 -0.20 10.80
CA ALA A 60 0.80 0.32 11.84
C ALA A 60 0.52 1.80 12.18
N THR A 61 -0.43 2.45 11.52
CA THR A 61 -0.98 3.75 11.97
C THR A 61 -2.18 3.51 12.88
N ASN A 62 -2.26 4.25 13.99
CA ASN A 62 -3.36 4.14 14.96
C ASN A 62 -4.75 4.34 14.32
N GLU A 63 -4.83 5.21 13.31
CA GLU A 63 -6.04 5.38 12.50
C GLU A 63 -5.69 5.51 11.01
N ILE A 64 -6.50 4.88 10.15
CA ILE A 64 -6.34 4.95 8.69
C ILE A 64 -6.36 6.40 8.17
N LYS A 65 -7.11 7.29 8.82
CA LYS A 65 -7.21 8.71 8.44
C LYS A 65 -5.83 9.39 8.44
N TYR A 66 -4.98 9.05 9.40
CA TYR A 66 -3.62 9.58 9.50
C TYR A 66 -2.72 9.01 8.41
N GLY A 67 -2.79 7.71 8.16
CA GLY A 67 -2.08 7.08 7.04
C GLY A 67 -2.45 7.72 5.69
N ILE A 68 -3.74 7.90 5.42
CA ILE A 68 -4.23 8.55 4.19
C ILE A 68 -3.74 9.99 4.11
N THR A 69 -3.79 10.74 5.23
CA THR A 69 -3.31 12.14 5.28
C THR A 69 -1.82 12.22 4.93
N ILE A 70 -0.99 11.35 5.51
CA ILE A 70 0.45 11.30 5.21
C ILE A 70 0.67 10.96 3.74
N PHE A 71 -0.01 9.93 3.22
CA PHE A 71 0.08 9.53 1.82
C PHE A 71 -0.27 10.69 0.87
N VAL A 72 -1.38 11.38 1.12
CA VAL A 72 -1.83 12.51 0.30
C VAL A 72 -0.81 13.65 0.36
N THR A 73 -0.31 14.00 1.54
CA THR A 73 0.74 15.01 1.71
C THR A 73 2.00 14.65 0.92
N VAL A 74 2.45 13.40 0.98
CA VAL A 74 3.60 12.92 0.21
C VAL A 74 3.41 13.16 -1.29
N ILE A 75 2.25 12.77 -1.84
CA ILE A 75 1.99 12.91 -3.28
C ILE A 75 1.87 14.39 -3.70
N LEU A 76 1.19 15.21 -2.88
CA LEU A 76 1.03 16.64 -3.15
C LEU A 76 2.37 17.37 -3.11
N VAL A 77 3.13 17.22 -2.03
CA VAL A 77 4.44 17.84 -1.86
C VAL A 77 5.41 17.33 -2.92
N GLY A 78 5.44 16.02 -3.20
CA GLY A 78 6.26 15.46 -4.27
C GLY A 78 5.94 16.09 -5.64
N THR A 79 4.66 16.29 -5.94
CA THR A 79 4.24 16.94 -7.20
C THR A 79 4.70 18.40 -7.28
N ILE A 80 4.52 19.16 -6.19
CA ILE A 80 4.92 20.58 -6.11
C ILE A 80 6.44 20.70 -6.25
N THR A 81 7.19 19.92 -5.48
CA THR A 81 8.65 19.93 -5.47
C THR A 81 9.23 19.59 -6.84
N ARG A 82 8.64 18.63 -7.57
CA ARG A 82 9.06 18.34 -8.94
C ARG A 82 8.84 19.53 -9.87
N TYR A 83 7.72 20.24 -9.73
CA TYR A 83 7.46 21.42 -10.54
C TYR A 83 8.51 22.50 -10.31
N LEU A 84 8.91 22.72 -9.04
CA LEU A 84 9.98 23.63 -8.67
C LEU A 84 11.35 23.19 -9.24
N LEU A 85 11.69 21.91 -9.14
CA LEU A 85 12.96 21.34 -9.61
C LEU A 85 13.05 21.18 -11.13
N LYS A 86 11.95 21.31 -11.87
CA LYS A 86 11.92 21.13 -13.34
C LYS A 86 12.92 22.05 -14.05
N LYS A 87 13.12 23.27 -13.54
CA LYS A 87 14.03 24.26 -14.12
C LYS A 87 15.51 23.98 -13.84
N ALA A 88 15.81 23.22 -12.78
CA ALA A 88 17.17 23.03 -12.28
C ALA A 88 18.02 22.00 -13.07
N ARG A 89 17.45 21.32 -14.08
CA ARG A 89 18.13 20.34 -14.96
C ARG A 89 19.03 19.31 -14.23
N LEU A 90 18.62 18.90 -13.03
CA LEU A 90 19.39 17.97 -12.19
C LEU A 90 19.35 16.53 -12.74
N LEU A 91 20.40 15.75 -12.44
CA LEU A 91 20.43 14.30 -12.60
C LEU A 91 19.35 13.61 -11.76
N TYR A 92 18.96 12.39 -12.12
CA TYR A 92 17.89 11.64 -11.47
C TYR A 92 18.15 11.41 -9.97
N LEU A 93 19.29 10.83 -9.60
CA LEU A 93 19.62 10.48 -8.21
C LEU A 93 19.61 11.71 -7.27
N PRO A 94 20.32 12.81 -7.60
CA PRO A 94 20.26 14.03 -6.79
C PRO A 94 18.85 14.64 -6.70
N ARG A 95 18.07 14.56 -7.80
CA ARG A 95 16.69 15.05 -7.82
C ARG A 95 15.80 14.25 -6.86
N VAL A 96 15.91 12.93 -6.86
CA VAL A 96 15.16 12.06 -5.93
C VAL A 96 15.56 12.33 -4.49
N ALA A 97 16.86 12.46 -4.20
CA ALA A 97 17.34 12.79 -2.85
C ALA A 97 16.75 14.12 -2.33
N ILE A 98 16.80 15.19 -3.14
CA ILE A 98 16.22 16.49 -2.76
C ILE A 98 14.71 16.38 -2.51
N MET A 99 13.99 15.62 -3.36
CA MET A 99 12.56 15.42 -3.20
C MET A 99 12.22 14.66 -1.92
N ILE A 100 12.94 13.58 -1.62
CA ILE A 100 12.79 12.81 -0.37
C ILE A 100 13.05 13.73 0.84
N THR A 101 14.11 14.54 0.79
CA THR A 101 14.42 15.51 1.86
C THR A 101 13.29 16.51 2.07
N ILE A 102 12.78 17.14 1.01
CA ILE A 102 11.69 18.13 1.09
C ILE A 102 10.40 17.48 1.62
N VAL A 103 10.07 16.28 1.16
CA VAL A 103 8.91 15.54 1.66
C VAL A 103 9.08 15.16 3.13
N GLY A 104 10.29 14.72 3.54
CA GLY A 104 10.61 14.44 4.93
C GLY A 104 10.42 15.65 5.84
N PHE A 105 10.95 16.81 5.46
CA PHE A 105 10.71 18.08 6.18
C PHE A 105 9.24 18.48 6.19
N SER A 106 8.51 18.23 5.11
CA SER A 106 7.07 18.52 5.04
C SER A 106 6.25 17.64 5.98
N ILE A 107 6.63 16.36 6.12
CA ILE A 107 5.99 15.48 7.11
C ILE A 107 6.38 15.90 8.52
N LEU A 108 7.64 16.26 8.78
CA LEU A 108 8.05 16.81 10.08
C LEU A 108 7.20 18.03 10.46
N PHE A 109 6.98 18.94 9.51
CA PHE A 109 6.11 20.09 9.71
C PHE A 109 4.65 19.69 9.96
N LEU A 110 4.14 18.70 9.24
CA LEU A 110 2.79 18.15 9.43
C LEU A 110 2.63 17.50 10.82
N LEU A 111 3.63 16.78 11.32
CA LEU A 111 3.65 16.22 12.67
C LEU A 111 3.69 17.32 13.73
N PHE A 112 4.49 18.37 13.51
CA PHE A 112 4.55 19.53 14.41
C PHE A 112 3.18 20.23 14.51
N ILE A 113 2.49 20.46 13.39
CA ILE A 113 1.12 21.01 13.40
C ILE A 113 0.15 20.04 14.08
N GLY A 114 0.24 18.74 13.79
CA GLY A 114 -0.60 17.72 14.42
C GLY A 114 -0.47 17.71 15.95
N GLY A 115 0.76 17.85 16.46
CA GLY A 115 1.04 17.96 17.88
C GLY A 115 0.46 19.22 18.53
N THR A 116 0.61 20.39 17.88
CA THR A 116 0.11 21.67 18.43
C THR A 116 -1.42 21.75 18.47
N TRP A 117 -2.12 21.09 17.54
CA TRP A 117 -3.59 21.04 17.52
C TRP A 117 -4.21 19.92 18.35
N ASN A 118 -3.44 19.33 19.28
CA ASN A 118 -3.89 18.22 20.14
C ASN A 118 -4.41 17.00 19.35
N ARG A 119 -4.00 16.84 18.08
CA ARG A 119 -4.26 15.64 17.28
C ARG A 119 -3.20 14.60 17.60
N THR A 120 -3.22 14.11 18.84
CA THR A 120 -2.26 13.14 19.39
C THR A 120 -2.14 11.87 18.55
N GLY A 121 -3.20 11.49 17.84
CA GLY A 121 -3.19 10.35 16.92
C GLY A 121 -2.26 10.50 15.70
N LEU A 122 -2.03 11.73 15.22
CA LEU A 122 -1.09 12.00 14.11
C LEU A 122 0.36 12.01 14.62
N ALA A 123 0.58 12.59 15.80
CA ALA A 123 1.90 12.70 16.43
C ALA A 123 2.40 11.36 17.03
N SER A 124 1.49 10.44 17.33
CA SER A 124 1.80 9.10 17.86
C SER A 124 2.02 8.04 16.78
N VAL A 125 1.99 8.42 15.50
CA VAL A 125 2.29 7.48 14.41
C VAL A 125 3.75 7.04 14.50
N SER A 126 3.96 5.72 14.39
CA SER A 126 5.29 5.12 14.38
C SER A 126 6.14 5.64 13.21
N ILE A 127 7.46 5.74 13.41
CA ILE A 127 8.39 6.20 12.37
C ILE A 127 8.40 5.31 11.12
N PHE A 128 8.18 4.00 11.27
CA PHE A 128 8.22 3.03 10.17
C PHE A 128 7.17 3.31 9.07
N PRO A 129 5.85 3.45 9.38
CA PRO A 129 4.86 3.90 8.41
C PRO A 129 5.23 5.21 7.70
N ILE A 130 5.79 6.17 8.43
CA ILE A 130 6.20 7.46 7.87
C ILE A 130 7.33 7.27 6.85
N LEU A 131 8.36 6.50 7.19
CA LEU A 131 9.48 6.21 6.28
C LEU A 131 9.02 5.46 5.03
N ILE A 132 8.09 4.52 5.16
CA ILE A 132 7.46 3.84 4.02
C ILE A 132 6.78 4.86 3.10
N MET A 133 5.99 5.78 3.66
CA MET A 133 5.31 6.79 2.86
C MET A 133 6.28 7.77 2.23
N ILE A 134 7.39 8.11 2.87
CA ILE A 134 8.43 8.96 2.28
C ILE A 134 9.12 8.25 1.11
N THR A 135 9.48 6.97 1.27
CA THR A 135 10.18 6.20 0.22
C THR A 135 9.29 5.96 -1.01
N LEU A 136 7.97 6.01 -0.87
CA LEU A 136 7.03 6.05 -2.00
C LEU A 136 7.35 7.16 -3.01
N VAL A 137 7.92 8.29 -2.55
CA VAL A 137 8.29 9.42 -3.40
C VAL A 137 9.20 8.99 -4.53
N GLU A 138 10.15 8.10 -4.28
CA GLU A 138 11.05 7.60 -5.33
C GLU A 138 10.24 6.96 -6.46
N LYS A 139 9.35 6.02 -6.13
CA LYS A 139 8.51 5.33 -7.12
C LYS A 139 7.58 6.28 -7.84
N PHE A 140 6.99 7.23 -7.11
CA PHE A 140 6.15 8.27 -7.67
C PHE A 140 6.93 9.10 -8.70
N ILE A 141 8.15 9.52 -8.39
CA ILE A 141 9.02 10.30 -9.30
C ILE A 141 9.35 9.51 -10.56
N THR A 142 9.77 8.26 -10.42
CA THR A 142 10.11 7.40 -11.56
C THR A 142 8.93 7.37 -12.54
N VAL A 143 7.73 7.07 -12.03
CA VAL A 143 6.52 7.02 -12.85
C VAL A 143 6.16 8.38 -13.42
N GLN A 144 6.33 9.46 -12.65
CA GLN A 144 6.03 10.81 -13.08
C GLN A 144 6.99 11.30 -14.18
N ILE A 145 8.22 10.79 -14.24
CA ILE A 145 9.18 11.04 -15.31
C ILE A 145 8.85 10.18 -16.53
N GLU A 146 8.61 8.89 -16.36
CA GLU A 146 8.38 7.93 -17.45
C GLU A 146 7.02 8.09 -18.14
N LYS A 147 5.95 8.32 -17.36
CA LYS A 147 4.56 8.29 -17.83
C LYS A 147 3.85 9.64 -17.70
N GLY A 148 4.51 10.63 -17.10
CA GLY A 148 3.98 11.99 -16.90
C GLY A 148 3.11 12.15 -15.66
N ASN A 149 2.74 13.41 -15.36
CA ASN A 149 2.02 13.78 -14.13
C ASN A 149 0.65 13.12 -14.00
N ARG A 150 -0.15 13.15 -15.07
CA ARG A 150 -1.51 12.59 -15.06
C ARG A 150 -1.47 11.10 -14.74
N ALA A 151 -0.58 10.35 -15.39
CA ALA A 151 -0.40 8.94 -15.11
C ALA A 151 0.06 8.70 -13.67
N ALA A 152 1.04 9.44 -13.18
CA ALA A 152 1.51 9.28 -11.80
C ALA A 152 0.41 9.51 -10.76
N ILE A 153 -0.43 10.54 -10.93
CA ILE A 153 -1.56 10.80 -10.02
C ILE A 153 -2.60 9.69 -10.07
N ILE A 154 -2.98 9.22 -11.27
CA ILE A 154 -3.92 8.11 -11.44
C ILE A 154 -3.38 6.83 -10.76
N LEU A 155 -2.12 6.49 -11.03
CA LEU A 155 -1.48 5.30 -10.46
C LEU A 155 -1.33 5.41 -8.93
N SER A 156 -1.09 6.63 -8.39
CA SER A 156 -1.11 6.88 -6.94
C SER A 156 -2.50 6.68 -6.34
N LEU A 157 -3.56 7.16 -6.99
CA LEU A 157 -4.94 6.98 -6.53
C LEU A 157 -5.35 5.50 -6.58
N GLU A 158 -5.00 4.78 -7.65
CA GLU A 158 -5.21 3.34 -7.76
C GLU A 158 -4.44 2.57 -6.68
N THR A 159 -3.20 2.97 -6.39
CA THR A 159 -2.39 2.39 -5.32
C THR A 159 -3.02 2.65 -3.95
N LEU A 160 -3.47 3.88 -3.69
CA LEU A 160 -4.17 4.25 -2.46
C LEU A 160 -5.44 3.43 -2.28
N PHE A 161 -6.26 3.31 -3.33
CA PHE A 161 -7.49 2.53 -3.32
C PHE A 161 -7.26 1.07 -2.95
N ILE A 162 -6.31 0.40 -3.63
CA ILE A 162 -5.96 -0.99 -3.32
C ILE A 162 -5.44 -1.11 -1.88
N SER A 163 -4.63 -0.16 -1.42
CA SER A 163 -4.04 -0.20 -0.07
C SER A 163 -5.09 0.00 1.03
N VAL A 164 -6.11 0.82 0.78
CA VAL A 164 -7.25 1.02 1.70
C VAL A 164 -8.08 -0.27 1.78
N ILE A 165 -8.36 -0.93 0.65
CA ILE A 165 -9.04 -2.23 0.65
C ILE A 165 -8.20 -3.27 1.40
N GLY A 166 -6.89 -3.29 1.17
CA GLY A 166 -5.95 -4.13 1.90
C GLY A 166 -6.00 -3.92 3.40
N TYR A 167 -6.07 -2.66 3.84
CA TYR A 167 -6.21 -2.33 5.26
C TYR A 167 -7.48 -2.92 5.85
N TYR A 168 -8.63 -2.76 5.18
CA TYR A 168 -9.90 -3.31 5.67
C TYR A 168 -9.93 -4.84 5.70
N ILE A 169 -9.32 -5.50 4.71
CA ILE A 169 -9.19 -6.96 4.71
C ILE A 169 -8.29 -7.43 5.85
N ALA A 170 -7.12 -6.81 6.01
CA ALA A 170 -6.15 -7.18 7.04
C ALA A 170 -6.62 -6.87 8.47
N SER A 171 -7.44 -5.84 8.66
CA SER A 171 -8.02 -5.47 9.95
C SER A 171 -9.33 -6.21 10.28
N TRP A 172 -9.78 -7.11 9.40
CA TRP A 172 -11.05 -7.82 9.59
C TRP A 172 -10.94 -8.86 10.72
N PRO A 173 -11.67 -8.72 11.85
CA PRO A 173 -11.47 -9.59 13.03
C PRO A 173 -11.70 -11.07 12.75
N GLN A 174 -12.68 -11.38 11.90
CA GLN A 174 -13.02 -12.74 11.50
C GLN A 174 -11.87 -13.38 10.72
N LEU A 175 -11.23 -12.64 9.82
CA LEU A 175 -10.09 -13.12 9.06
C LEU A 175 -8.89 -13.39 9.99
N ILE A 176 -8.60 -12.47 10.91
CA ILE A 176 -7.53 -12.62 11.89
C ILE A 176 -7.75 -13.87 12.74
N LYS A 177 -8.96 -14.05 13.30
CA LYS A 177 -9.31 -15.26 14.07
C LYS A 177 -9.11 -16.53 13.25
N MET A 178 -9.61 -16.55 12.01
CA MET A 178 -9.51 -17.71 11.13
C MET A 178 -8.05 -18.09 10.83
N ILE A 179 -7.19 -17.10 10.57
CA ILE A 179 -5.76 -17.32 10.34
C ILE A 179 -5.05 -17.80 11.60
N LEU A 180 -5.44 -17.30 12.78
CA LEU A 180 -4.86 -17.73 14.05
C LEU A 180 -5.30 -19.15 14.45
N SER A 181 -6.48 -19.58 14.02
CA SER A 181 -6.94 -20.97 14.19
C SER A 181 -6.31 -21.90 13.15
N TYR A 182 -6.14 -21.44 11.92
CA TYR A 182 -5.71 -22.23 10.78
C TYR A 182 -4.60 -21.53 9.96
N PRO A 183 -3.34 -21.51 10.44
CA PRO A 183 -2.23 -20.82 9.76
C PRO A 183 -1.96 -21.30 8.33
N TRP A 184 -2.23 -22.59 8.09
CA TRP A 184 -2.09 -23.23 6.79
C TRP A 184 -2.98 -22.60 5.70
N MET A 185 -4.02 -21.86 6.06
CA MET A 185 -4.83 -21.11 5.09
C MET A 185 -4.02 -20.07 4.33
N SER A 186 -2.99 -19.50 4.93
CA SER A 186 -2.08 -18.57 4.23
C SER A 186 -1.37 -19.26 3.07
N LEU A 187 -1.06 -20.56 3.18
CA LEU A 187 -0.43 -21.35 2.10
C LEU A 187 -1.38 -21.64 0.93
N LEU A 188 -2.71 -21.60 1.14
CA LEU A 188 -3.69 -21.74 0.05
C LEU A 188 -3.59 -20.61 -0.98
N THR A 189 -2.93 -19.50 -0.63
CA THR A 189 -2.64 -18.44 -1.59
C THR A 189 -1.72 -18.88 -2.73
N ILE A 190 -0.88 -19.90 -2.54
CA ILE A 190 0.02 -20.41 -3.56
C ILE A 190 -0.75 -20.99 -4.76
N PRO A 191 -1.63 -22.00 -4.61
CA PRO A 191 -2.40 -22.51 -5.73
C PRO A 191 -3.33 -21.45 -6.36
N ILE A 192 -3.87 -20.54 -5.55
CA ILE A 192 -4.67 -19.41 -6.06
C ILE A 192 -3.82 -18.52 -6.98
N ASN A 193 -2.60 -18.16 -6.58
CA ASN A 193 -1.69 -17.36 -7.40
C ASN A 193 -1.24 -18.11 -8.67
N ILE A 194 -1.05 -19.43 -8.61
CA ILE A 194 -0.76 -20.25 -9.80
C ILE A 194 -1.94 -20.20 -10.77
N PHE A 195 -3.17 -20.33 -10.27
CA PHE A 195 -4.37 -20.23 -11.11
C PHE A 195 -4.53 -18.84 -11.72
N LEU A 196 -4.32 -17.78 -10.93
CA LEU A 196 -4.33 -16.40 -11.41
C LEU A 196 -3.24 -16.14 -12.46
N GLY A 197 -2.06 -16.75 -12.31
CA GLY A 197 -0.96 -16.65 -13.27
C GLY A 197 -1.27 -17.30 -14.62
N LYS A 198 -2.14 -18.33 -14.63
CA LYS A 198 -2.64 -18.99 -15.85
C LYS A 198 -3.87 -18.29 -16.46
N TRP A 199 -4.36 -17.23 -15.83
CA TRP A 199 -5.54 -16.51 -16.31
C TRP A 199 -5.22 -15.71 -17.58
N THR A 200 -5.65 -16.24 -18.73
CA THR A 200 -5.54 -15.63 -20.06
C THR A 200 -6.78 -14.81 -20.47
N GLY A 201 -7.81 -14.75 -19.63
CA GLY A 201 -9.04 -14.00 -19.91
C GLY A 201 -8.80 -12.48 -19.95
N LEU A 202 -9.63 -11.78 -20.74
CA LEU A 202 -9.65 -10.31 -20.80
C LEU A 202 -9.91 -9.73 -19.40
N ARG A 203 -9.21 -8.65 -19.06
CA ARG A 203 -9.43 -7.95 -17.79
C ARG A 203 -10.82 -7.31 -17.78
N LEU A 204 -11.49 -7.20 -16.63
CA LEU A 204 -12.80 -6.50 -16.53
C LEU A 204 -12.73 -5.07 -17.09
N SER A 205 -11.62 -4.37 -16.84
CA SER A 205 -11.33 -3.07 -17.43
C SER A 205 -11.24 -3.09 -18.96
N GLU A 206 -10.72 -4.17 -19.55
CA GLU A 206 -10.68 -4.35 -21.00
C GLU A 206 -12.07 -4.65 -21.55
N TYR A 207 -12.89 -5.41 -20.84
CA TYR A 207 -14.28 -5.64 -21.21
C TYR A 207 -15.08 -4.32 -21.28
N LEU A 208 -14.88 -3.42 -20.30
CA LEU A 208 -15.50 -2.09 -20.30
C LEU A 208 -14.97 -1.21 -21.44
N ARG A 209 -13.67 -1.28 -21.75
CA ARG A 209 -13.04 -0.50 -22.84
C ARG A 209 -13.46 -0.98 -24.23
N PHE A 210 -13.57 -2.29 -24.44
CA PHE A 210 -13.92 -2.89 -25.74
C PHE A 210 -15.41 -3.14 -25.93
N ARG A 211 -16.25 -2.77 -24.96
CA ARG A 211 -17.72 -2.85 -25.08
C ARG A 211 -18.27 -2.12 -26.32
N GLN A 212 -17.56 -1.11 -26.83
CA GLN A 212 -17.95 -0.36 -28.03
C GLN A 212 -17.62 -1.09 -29.34
N ILE A 213 -16.71 -2.08 -29.33
CA ILE A 213 -16.31 -2.87 -30.51
C ILE A 213 -17.05 -4.23 -30.53
N ILE A 214 -17.46 -4.73 -29.36
CA ILE A 214 -18.10 -6.06 -29.20
C ILE A 214 -19.63 -6.02 -29.43
N LYS A 215 -20.23 -4.85 -29.67
CA LYS A 215 -21.60 -4.81 -30.18
C LYS A 215 -21.58 -5.06 -31.69
N PRO A 216 -22.00 -6.24 -32.20
CA PRO A 216 -22.36 -6.33 -33.61
C PRO A 216 -23.57 -5.40 -33.85
N LYS A 217 -23.63 -4.88 -35.07
CA LYS A 217 -24.80 -4.16 -35.60
C LYS A 217 -26.06 -5.02 -35.48
#